data_AF-A0A522R219-F1
#
_entry.id   AF-A0A522R219-F1
#
_cell.length_a   1.000
_cell.length_b   1.000
_cell.length_c   1.000
_cell.angle_alpha   90.00
_cell.angle_beta   90.00
_cell.angle_gamma   90.00
#
_symmetry.space_group_name_H-M   'P 1'
#
loop_
_entity.id
_entity.type
_entity.pdbx_description
1 polymer ?
#
loop_
_entity_poly.entity_id
_entity_poly.type
_entity_poly.pdbx_seq_one_letter_code
_entity_poly.pdbx_strand_id
1 'polypeptide(L)'
;MKHKITDRLIITTFLVIGILLVWIACNKGFDRVVKQKNYQDTTSAIARDPHVLYIVIDGARGQSVRDAQPPNIMGLTNNAIYCWNDVSDTSASKLASWADLLTGVHKDKHKVLNGDLSQSDLTDYPVFFNYIKKRDSAFRITAFSSSDSIKSLISGADVNETFQGNDAATAKAALEEINRDSSHLVFVEFAGVDEAGSQYGYDLSVPQYKAAILQTDDYIGEMLAAIRKHKDYAHEDWMVVVTSNEGGSFQIPSDEDDHTVLSDPERNSFVIFYSDQYQSSFIDKPYTGHRYQGESVELYGEDTAAVNGIIPDDNGDYNFGDSAEFTIEMKIKLMPGPGTYGTYYYYYPSILSKRASYGGGVPGWNISLNAKGWQINFGQQGMNDVSISGTDISDGTWHDIAVAVVISGGHRNVRTYTDGNFNNQGDITNLGNINSPAPLTMGYLPGNIYTPADMFITDVKIWNTALDDATMGQISCNIGLPPGQPFSSNLIGFWPCTDGQGNIFHDGSTLQHNFDIRGNYAWSNFSDLICAPASSDLAVQMPQPVDIVRQILNWLQISPDPDWGLDGRVWTTNFVGLE
;
A
#
# COMPACT_ATOMS: atom_id res chain seq x y z
N MET A 1 10.73 74.85 -34.62
CA MET A 1 10.81 74.34 -33.23
C MET A 1 9.43 74.14 -32.56
N LYS A 2 8.32 74.05 -33.30
CA LYS A 2 6.96 73.81 -32.76
C LYS A 2 6.33 72.45 -33.14
N HIS A 3 6.97 71.64 -33.99
CA HIS A 3 6.43 70.33 -34.40
C HIS A 3 6.95 69.13 -33.59
N LYS A 4 8.16 69.18 -33.01
CA LYS A 4 8.71 68.06 -32.21
C LYS A 4 8.17 67.95 -30.78
N ILE A 5 7.40 68.94 -30.31
CA ILE A 5 6.84 68.97 -28.94
C ILE A 5 5.43 68.35 -28.92
N THR A 6 4.65 68.53 -29.99
CA THR A 6 3.30 67.95 -30.13
C THR A 6 3.32 66.43 -30.28
N ASP A 7 4.28 65.87 -31.03
CA ASP A 7 4.32 64.41 -31.26
C ASP A 7 4.77 63.63 -30.02
N ARG A 8 5.65 64.21 -29.19
CA ARG A 8 6.03 63.61 -27.90
C ARG A 8 4.92 63.72 -26.86
N LEU A 9 4.05 64.73 -26.92
CA LEU A 9 2.92 64.83 -25.99
C LEU A 9 1.83 63.80 -26.36
N ILE A 10 1.56 63.61 -27.66
CA ILE A 10 0.55 62.66 -28.15
C ILE A 10 0.96 61.20 -27.86
N ILE A 11 2.22 60.83 -28.09
CA ILE A 11 2.71 59.46 -27.80
C ILE A 11 2.70 59.16 -26.30
N THR A 12 3.02 60.14 -25.44
CA THR A 12 2.99 59.95 -23.98
C THR A 12 1.55 59.85 -23.45
N THR A 13 0.60 60.60 -24.03
CA THR A 13 -0.82 60.52 -23.65
C THR A 13 -1.47 59.21 -24.12
N PHE A 14 -1.10 58.66 -25.28
CA PHE A 14 -1.58 57.34 -25.72
C PHE A 14 -0.99 56.18 -24.90
N LEU A 15 0.25 56.28 -24.44
CA LEU A 15 0.87 55.25 -23.59
C LEU A 15 0.27 55.22 -22.17
N VAL A 16 -0.06 56.38 -21.61
CA VAL A 16 -0.70 56.50 -20.28
C VAL A 16 -2.17 56.07 -20.32
N ILE A 17 -2.90 56.35 -21.40
CA ILE A 17 -4.28 55.85 -21.59
C ILE A 17 -4.30 54.34 -21.86
N GLY A 18 -3.31 53.80 -22.59
CA GLY A 18 -3.16 52.36 -22.79
C GLY A 18 -2.88 51.58 -21.50
N ILE A 19 -2.07 52.13 -20.59
CA ILE A 19 -1.76 51.49 -19.29
C ILE A 19 -2.94 51.61 -18.30
N LEU A 20 -3.73 52.69 -18.37
CA LEU A 20 -4.97 52.84 -17.58
C LEU A 20 -6.12 51.93 -18.05
N LEU A 21 -6.17 51.57 -19.35
CA LEU A 21 -7.18 50.65 -19.88
C LEU A 21 -6.88 49.17 -19.54
N VAL A 22 -5.62 48.80 -19.31
CA VAL A 22 -5.24 47.43 -18.88
C VAL A 22 -5.58 47.18 -17.41
N TRP A 23 -5.64 48.22 -16.57
CA TRP A 23 -6.03 48.09 -15.15
C TRP A 23 -7.55 48.03 -14.91
N ILE A 24 -8.38 48.38 -15.89
CA ILE A 24 -9.85 48.27 -15.78
C ILE A 24 -10.38 46.95 -16.39
N ALA A 25 -9.55 46.22 -17.15
CA ALA A 25 -9.93 44.96 -17.79
C ALA A 25 -9.65 43.69 -16.95
N CYS A 26 -8.98 43.80 -15.80
CA CYS A 26 -8.70 42.69 -14.87
C CYS A 26 -9.35 42.87 -13.49
N ASN A 27 -10.59 43.36 -13.44
CA ASN A 27 -11.39 43.27 -12.21
C ASN A 27 -12.89 43.00 -12.46
N LYS A 28 -13.20 42.22 -13.51
CA LYS A 28 -14.49 41.51 -13.55
C LYS A 28 -14.32 40.22 -12.78
N GLY A 29 -14.79 40.22 -11.53
CA GLY A 29 -15.07 39.00 -10.80
C GLY A 29 -15.89 38.06 -11.69
N PHE A 30 -15.55 36.77 -11.64
CA PHE A 30 -16.44 35.72 -12.12
C PHE A 30 -17.66 35.65 -11.21
N ASP A 31 -18.54 36.65 -11.31
CA ASP A 31 -19.91 36.58 -10.86
C ASP A 31 -20.66 35.67 -11.84
N ARG A 32 -20.46 34.35 -11.70
CA ARG A 32 -21.53 33.41 -12.05
C ARG A 32 -22.56 33.46 -10.94
N VAL A 33 -23.23 34.61 -10.82
CA VAL A 33 -24.50 34.70 -10.09
C VAL A 33 -25.46 33.84 -10.90
N VAL A 34 -25.75 32.64 -10.39
CA VAL A 34 -26.91 31.86 -10.82
C VAL A 34 -28.08 32.84 -10.81
N LYS A 35 -28.71 33.08 -11.95
CA LYS A 35 -29.94 33.89 -11.99
C LYS A 35 -30.85 33.32 -10.90
N GLN A 36 -31.17 34.12 -9.88
CA GLN A 36 -32.23 33.79 -8.93
C GLN A 36 -33.53 33.65 -9.73
N LYS A 37 -33.79 32.45 -10.23
CA LYS A 37 -35.15 31.99 -10.41
C LYS A 37 -35.66 31.81 -9.00
N ASN A 38 -36.76 32.49 -8.67
CA ASN A 38 -37.59 32.11 -7.54
C ASN A 38 -38.10 30.69 -7.83
N TYR A 39 -37.31 29.70 -7.44
CA TYR A 39 -37.80 28.34 -7.30
C TYR A 39 -38.60 28.38 -5.99
N GLN A 40 -39.93 28.28 -6.09
CA GLN A 40 -40.67 27.78 -4.94
C GLN A 40 -40.23 26.33 -4.80
N ASP A 41 -39.32 26.11 -3.86
CA ASP A 41 -38.97 24.79 -3.39
C ASP A 41 -40.22 24.16 -2.78
N THR A 42 -40.92 23.35 -3.58
CA THR A 42 -42.07 22.56 -3.13
C THR A 42 -41.64 21.20 -2.57
N THR A 43 -40.34 20.95 -2.43
CA THR A 43 -39.86 19.85 -1.61
C THR A 43 -39.76 20.36 -0.17
N SER A 44 -40.75 20.01 0.64
CA SER A 44 -40.60 20.04 2.10
C SER A 44 -39.54 19.00 2.50
N ALA A 45 -38.27 19.25 2.19
CA ALA A 45 -37.17 18.53 2.80
C ALA A 45 -37.21 18.90 4.28
N ILE A 46 -37.70 17.98 5.10
CA ILE A 46 -37.60 18.09 6.55
C ILE A 46 -36.10 18.07 6.84
N ALA A 47 -35.54 19.21 7.26
CA ALA A 47 -34.18 19.27 7.75
C ALA A 47 -34.10 18.35 8.97
N ARG A 48 -33.34 17.27 8.87
CA ARG A 48 -33.08 16.35 9.98
C ARG A 48 -31.83 16.80 10.73
N ASP A 49 -31.84 16.66 12.05
CA ASP A 49 -30.73 16.96 12.93
C ASP A 49 -29.70 15.82 12.86
N PRO A 50 -28.43 16.05 12.50
CA PRO A 50 -27.48 14.96 12.32
C PRO A 50 -26.92 14.45 13.66
N HIS A 51 -27.06 13.14 13.88
CA HIS A 51 -26.53 12.41 15.04
C HIS A 51 -25.53 11.34 14.62
N VAL A 52 -24.65 10.94 15.54
CA VAL A 52 -23.62 9.93 15.31
C VAL A 52 -23.55 8.94 16.48
N LEU A 53 -23.61 7.66 16.17
CA LEU A 53 -23.17 6.58 17.05
C LEU A 53 -21.90 5.99 16.46
N TYR A 54 -20.77 6.17 17.14
CA TYR A 54 -19.47 5.68 16.69
C TYR A 54 -18.97 4.56 17.62
N ILE A 55 -18.94 3.34 17.11
CA ILE A 55 -18.61 2.12 17.83
C ILE A 55 -17.29 1.57 17.30
N VAL A 56 -16.35 1.33 18.19
CA VAL A 56 -15.08 0.65 17.90
C VAL A 56 -15.02 -0.64 18.71
N ILE A 57 -14.73 -1.75 18.05
CA ILE A 57 -14.58 -3.07 18.67
C ILE A 57 -13.10 -3.42 18.57
N ASP A 58 -12.37 -3.40 19.68
CA ASP A 58 -10.94 -3.67 19.65
C ASP A 58 -10.65 -5.10 19.18
N GLY A 59 -9.59 -5.26 18.37
CA GLY A 59 -9.08 -6.57 17.95
C GLY A 59 -10.04 -7.40 17.10
N ALA A 60 -11.09 -6.78 16.55
CA ALA A 60 -12.10 -7.44 15.76
C ALA A 60 -11.67 -7.56 14.29
N ARG A 61 -11.07 -8.70 13.94
CA ARG A 61 -10.60 -8.99 12.59
C ARG A 61 -11.76 -8.95 11.60
N GLY A 62 -11.68 -8.10 10.58
CA GLY A 62 -12.80 -7.83 9.68
C GLY A 62 -13.38 -9.07 9.01
N GLN A 63 -12.51 -9.99 8.55
CA GLN A 63 -12.93 -11.29 8.01
C GLN A 63 -13.65 -12.16 9.05
N SER A 64 -13.17 -12.18 10.30
CA SER A 64 -13.82 -12.94 11.39
C SER A 64 -15.20 -12.38 11.71
N VAL A 65 -15.37 -11.06 11.75
CA VAL A 65 -16.70 -10.45 11.96
C VAL A 65 -17.65 -10.82 10.82
N ARG A 66 -17.22 -10.70 9.56
CA ARG A 66 -18.01 -11.13 8.39
C ARG A 66 -18.44 -12.59 8.49
N ASP A 67 -17.51 -13.49 8.79
CA ASP A 67 -17.74 -14.93 8.73
C ASP A 67 -18.47 -15.46 9.98
N ALA A 68 -18.44 -14.72 11.09
CA ALA A 68 -19.24 -14.99 12.27
C ALA A 68 -20.75 -14.75 12.04
N GLN A 69 -21.08 -13.93 11.04
CA GLN A 69 -22.45 -13.51 10.68
C GLN A 69 -23.26 -12.92 11.88
N PRO A 70 -22.71 -11.93 12.61
CA PRO A 70 -23.40 -11.26 13.70
C PRO A 70 -24.65 -10.52 13.17
N PRO A 71 -25.87 -10.84 13.63
CA PRO A 71 -27.11 -10.41 12.96
C PRO A 71 -27.34 -8.90 12.93
N ASN A 72 -26.96 -8.13 13.96
CA ASN A 72 -27.20 -6.69 13.98
C ASN A 72 -26.20 -5.94 13.08
N ILE A 73 -24.91 -6.25 13.19
CA ILE A 73 -23.84 -5.73 12.33
C ILE A 73 -24.12 -6.09 10.87
N MET A 74 -24.46 -7.35 10.57
CA MET A 74 -24.83 -7.76 9.20
C MET A 74 -26.07 -7.01 8.71
N GLY A 75 -27.04 -6.73 9.58
CA GLY A 75 -28.22 -5.94 9.27
C GLY A 75 -27.90 -4.51 8.79
N LEU A 76 -26.84 -3.88 9.30
CA LEU A 76 -26.40 -2.55 8.89
C LEU A 76 -25.94 -2.51 7.42
N THR A 77 -25.37 -3.60 6.91
CA THR A 77 -24.83 -3.64 5.53
C THR A 77 -25.88 -3.38 4.43
N ASN A 78 -27.17 -3.54 4.75
CA ASN A 78 -28.27 -3.26 3.82
C ASN A 78 -28.37 -1.77 3.44
N ASN A 79 -27.90 -0.86 4.30
CA ASN A 79 -27.91 0.58 4.09
C ASN A 79 -26.60 1.21 4.57
N ALA A 80 -25.48 0.71 4.06
CA ALA A 80 -24.17 1.19 4.47
C ALA A 80 -23.17 1.24 3.31
N ILE A 81 -22.15 2.05 3.49
CA ILE A 81 -20.84 1.86 2.85
C ILE A 81 -20.05 0.96 3.79
N TYR A 82 -19.56 -0.18 3.33
CA TYR A 82 -18.86 -1.12 4.20
C TYR A 82 -17.69 -1.84 3.54
N CYS A 83 -16.72 -2.19 4.36
CA CYS A 83 -15.53 -2.95 3.98
C CYS A 83 -15.15 -3.92 5.08
N TRP A 84 -14.85 -5.17 4.71
CA TRP A 84 -14.35 -6.21 5.63
C TRP A 84 -12.84 -6.38 5.62
N ASN A 85 -12.16 -5.64 4.73
CA ASN A 85 -10.74 -5.73 4.45
C ASN A 85 -10.06 -4.35 4.57
N ASP A 86 -10.59 -3.50 5.47
CA ASP A 86 -9.96 -2.24 5.86
C ASP A 86 -8.56 -2.52 6.43
N VAL A 87 -7.65 -1.58 6.24
CA VAL A 87 -6.25 -1.67 6.68
C VAL A 87 -6.01 -0.69 7.83
N SER A 88 -5.74 -1.21 9.02
CA SER A 88 -5.34 -0.41 10.18
C SER A 88 -3.92 0.18 10.04
N ASP A 89 -3.45 0.94 11.03
CA ASP A 89 -2.16 1.64 10.94
C ASP A 89 -0.99 0.68 10.62
N THR A 90 -0.11 1.15 9.72
CA THR A 90 1.02 0.36 9.20
C THR A 90 2.12 0.05 10.23
N SER A 91 2.10 0.62 11.45
CA SER A 91 3.09 0.32 12.49
C SER A 91 2.72 -0.80 13.45
N ALA A 92 1.50 -1.38 13.33
CA ALA A 92 0.99 -2.39 14.26
C ALA A 92 0.99 -1.92 15.74
N SER A 93 0.87 -0.61 15.97
CA SER A 93 0.76 -0.02 17.30
C SER A 93 -0.70 0.31 17.59
N LYS A 94 -1.31 -0.44 18.51
CA LYS A 94 -2.70 -0.25 18.97
C LYS A 94 -3.06 1.22 19.24
N LEU A 95 -2.17 1.93 19.96
CA LEU A 95 -2.40 3.33 20.31
C LEU A 95 -2.23 4.31 19.14
N ALA A 96 -1.38 3.96 18.15
CA ALA A 96 -1.27 4.74 16.92
C ALA A 96 -2.54 4.57 16.08
N SER A 97 -3.05 3.34 15.92
CA SER A 97 -4.35 3.10 15.26
C SER A 97 -5.48 3.88 15.93
N TRP A 98 -5.49 3.93 17.27
CA TRP A 98 -6.45 4.75 18.03
C TRP A 98 -6.31 6.25 17.77
N ALA A 99 -5.08 6.74 17.67
CA ALA A 99 -4.82 8.14 17.32
C ALA A 99 -5.29 8.45 15.89
N ASP A 100 -5.05 7.57 14.91
CA ASP A 100 -5.56 7.73 13.54
C ASP A 100 -7.10 7.85 13.53
N LEU A 101 -7.80 6.92 14.20
CA LEU A 101 -9.27 6.88 14.32
C LEU A 101 -9.86 8.17 14.91
N LEU A 102 -9.18 8.77 15.89
CA LEU A 102 -9.71 9.90 16.65
C LEU A 102 -9.19 11.25 16.18
N THR A 103 -8.04 11.33 15.49
CA THR A 103 -7.48 12.60 14.99
C THR A 103 -7.78 12.86 13.51
N GLY A 104 -7.97 11.80 12.72
CA GLY A 104 -8.19 11.90 11.28
C GLY A 104 -6.93 12.23 10.48
N VAL A 105 -5.76 12.04 11.08
CA VAL A 105 -4.43 12.18 10.46
C VAL A 105 -3.59 10.96 10.76
N HIS A 106 -2.58 10.67 9.93
CA HIS A 106 -1.67 9.55 10.17
C HIS A 106 -0.61 9.87 11.24
N LYS A 107 0.06 8.82 11.74
CA LYS A 107 1.19 8.93 12.69
C LYS A 107 2.32 9.87 12.31
N ASP A 108 2.53 10.11 11.01
CA ASP A 108 3.49 11.09 10.54
C ASP A 108 3.15 12.52 10.99
N LYS A 109 1.88 12.79 11.31
CA LYS A 109 1.39 14.05 11.87
C LYS A 109 1.17 13.96 13.38
N HIS A 110 0.34 13.05 13.87
CA HIS A 110 0.00 13.02 15.31
C HIS A 110 1.13 12.51 16.22
N LYS A 111 2.22 11.93 15.67
CA LYS A 111 3.42 11.47 16.39
C LYS A 111 3.20 10.50 17.57
N VAL A 112 2.07 9.80 17.59
CA VAL A 112 1.84 8.70 18.55
C VAL A 112 2.50 7.47 17.96
N LEU A 113 3.60 7.05 18.58
CA LEU A 113 4.45 5.97 18.11
C LEU A 113 4.71 4.99 19.25
N ASN A 114 4.83 3.70 18.94
CA ASN A 114 5.22 2.65 19.90
C ASN A 114 4.39 2.63 21.20
N GLY A 115 3.09 2.98 21.12
CA GLY A 115 2.22 2.98 22.30
C GLY A 115 2.45 4.15 23.28
N ASP A 116 3.14 5.21 22.88
CA ASP A 116 3.44 6.37 23.74
C ASP A 116 2.80 7.67 23.23
N LEU A 117 2.12 8.39 24.13
CA LEU A 117 1.54 9.71 23.89
C LEU A 117 2.45 10.86 24.31
N SER A 118 3.55 10.60 25.01
CA SER A 118 4.41 11.64 25.61
C SER A 118 5.07 12.56 24.58
N GLN A 119 5.33 12.04 23.38
CA GLN A 119 5.90 12.76 22.24
C GLN A 119 4.86 13.06 21.15
N SER A 120 3.57 12.90 21.47
CA SER A 120 2.50 13.12 20.51
C SER A 120 2.31 14.60 20.18
N ASP A 121 1.83 14.87 18.98
CA ASP A 121 1.48 16.21 18.51
C ASP A 121 -0.05 16.43 18.50
N LEU A 122 -0.71 16.03 19.59
CA LEU A 122 -2.15 16.20 19.77
C LEU A 122 -2.57 17.65 20.06
N THR A 123 -1.60 18.58 20.12
CA THR A 123 -1.88 20.01 20.23
C THR A 123 -2.25 20.59 18.87
N ASP A 124 -1.46 20.29 17.84
CA ASP A 124 -1.72 20.72 16.47
C ASP A 124 -2.72 19.80 15.76
N TYR A 125 -2.74 18.51 16.13
CA TYR A 125 -3.68 17.51 15.62
C TYR A 125 -4.56 16.92 16.74
N PRO A 126 -5.46 17.71 17.33
CA PRO A 126 -6.33 17.24 18.41
C PRO A 126 -7.34 16.20 17.91
N VAL A 127 -7.89 15.41 18.85
CA VAL A 127 -9.01 14.52 18.54
C VAL A 127 -10.23 15.30 18.03
N PHE A 128 -11.01 14.66 17.17
CA PHE A 128 -12.03 15.32 16.35
C PHE A 128 -13.17 15.97 17.14
N PHE A 129 -13.36 15.57 18.40
CA PHE A 129 -14.28 16.24 19.33
C PHE A 129 -13.99 17.75 19.41
N ASN A 130 -12.72 18.14 19.39
CA ASN A 130 -12.31 19.55 19.44
C ASN A 130 -12.72 20.32 18.18
N TYR A 131 -12.66 19.68 17.01
CA TYR A 131 -13.11 20.28 15.75
C TYR A 131 -14.61 20.56 15.75
N ILE A 132 -15.40 19.62 16.29
CA ILE A 132 -16.84 19.78 16.46
C ILE A 132 -17.11 20.94 17.43
N LYS A 133 -16.48 20.93 18.62
CA LYS A 133 -16.66 21.97 19.64
C LYS A 133 -16.23 23.37 19.19
N LYS A 134 -15.25 23.47 18.28
CA LYS A 134 -14.83 24.75 17.66
C LYS A 134 -15.93 25.36 16.79
N ARG A 135 -16.79 24.53 16.20
CA ARG A 135 -17.89 24.95 15.31
C ARG A 135 -19.19 25.13 16.06
N ASP A 136 -19.49 24.22 16.97
CA ASP A 136 -20.63 24.25 17.86
C ASP A 136 -20.24 23.79 19.26
N SER A 137 -20.08 24.75 20.17
CA SER A 137 -19.72 24.47 21.57
C SER A 137 -20.84 23.78 22.35
N ALA A 138 -22.10 23.90 21.90
CA ALA A 138 -23.27 23.31 22.55
C ALA A 138 -23.51 21.85 22.13
N PHE A 139 -22.93 21.42 21.01
CA PHE A 139 -23.02 20.05 20.51
C PHE A 139 -22.55 19.04 21.55
N ARG A 140 -23.42 18.15 22.02
CA ARG A 140 -23.11 17.23 23.12
C ARG A 140 -22.35 16.01 22.62
N ILE A 141 -21.17 15.79 23.19
CA ILE A 141 -20.29 14.67 22.85
C ILE A 141 -20.07 13.81 24.09
N THR A 142 -20.30 12.51 23.98
CA THR A 142 -19.98 11.53 25.02
C THR A 142 -19.07 10.44 24.49
N ALA A 143 -18.12 9.99 25.32
CA ALA A 143 -17.19 8.94 24.98
C ALA A 143 -17.09 7.92 26.11
N PHE A 144 -17.49 6.68 25.84
CA PHE A 144 -17.45 5.58 26.79
C PHE A 144 -16.50 4.51 26.26
N SER A 145 -15.66 3.96 27.13
CA SER A 145 -14.68 2.95 26.73
C SER A 145 -14.59 1.87 27.78
N SER A 146 -14.62 0.60 27.39
CA SER A 146 -14.40 -0.45 28.37
C SER A 146 -12.93 -0.47 28.79
N SER A 147 -12.00 -0.13 27.90
CA SER A 147 -10.57 -0.01 28.19
C SER A 147 -10.18 1.30 28.91
N ASP A 148 -9.18 1.25 29.80
CA ASP A 148 -8.54 2.46 30.33
C ASP A 148 -7.48 3.05 29.38
N SER A 149 -7.11 2.31 28.33
CA SER A 149 -5.96 2.62 27.46
C SER A 149 -6.11 3.91 26.65
N ILE A 150 -7.35 4.29 26.31
CA ILE A 150 -7.65 5.47 25.48
C ILE A 150 -8.17 6.67 26.29
N LYS A 151 -8.12 6.60 27.63
CA LYS A 151 -8.68 7.62 28.52
C LYS A 151 -8.19 9.04 28.21
N SER A 152 -6.92 9.19 27.85
CA SER A 152 -6.31 10.46 27.46
C SER A 152 -6.81 10.98 26.11
N LEU A 153 -7.14 10.09 25.16
CA LEU A 153 -7.62 10.47 23.83
C LEU A 153 -9.08 10.92 23.88
N ILE A 154 -9.88 10.36 24.79
CA ILE A 154 -11.31 10.69 24.89
C ILE A 154 -11.63 11.89 25.81
N SER A 155 -10.63 12.49 26.45
CA SER A 155 -10.83 13.53 27.47
C SER A 155 -11.46 14.83 26.95
N GLY A 156 -11.53 15.01 25.63
CA GLY A 156 -12.15 16.16 24.98
C GLY A 156 -13.69 16.08 24.87
N ALA A 157 -14.31 14.95 25.21
CA ALA A 157 -15.77 14.81 25.26
C ALA A 157 -16.37 15.46 26.52
N ASP A 158 -17.64 15.91 26.44
CA ASP A 158 -18.35 16.54 27.57
C ASP A 158 -18.56 15.55 28.73
N VAL A 159 -18.80 14.29 28.38
CA VAL A 159 -18.82 13.15 29.30
C VAL A 159 -17.85 12.13 28.76
N ASN A 160 -16.88 11.74 29.58
CA ASN A 160 -15.95 10.67 29.27
C ASN A 160 -15.79 9.75 30.48
N GLU A 161 -15.90 8.44 30.27
CA GLU A 161 -15.80 7.43 31.33
C GLU A 161 -15.20 6.13 30.79
N THR A 162 -14.42 5.46 31.64
CA THR A 162 -13.81 4.16 31.35
C THR A 162 -14.30 3.10 32.34
N PHE A 163 -14.47 1.86 31.89
CA PHE A 163 -15.15 0.80 32.65
C PHE A 163 -14.30 -0.44 32.99
N GLN A 164 -12.97 -0.32 32.99
CA GLN A 164 -12.04 -1.35 33.50
C GLN A 164 -12.24 -2.76 32.91
N GLY A 165 -12.38 -2.87 31.59
CA GLY A 165 -12.61 -4.11 30.85
C GLY A 165 -14.06 -4.61 30.87
N ASN A 166 -15.02 -3.77 31.29
CA ASN A 166 -16.42 -4.17 31.39
C ASN A 166 -17.28 -3.63 30.24
N ASP A 167 -17.39 -4.42 29.17
CA ASP A 167 -18.23 -4.09 28.01
C ASP A 167 -19.71 -3.93 28.38
N ALA A 168 -20.24 -4.74 29.30
CA ALA A 168 -21.65 -4.64 29.71
C ALA A 168 -21.96 -3.30 30.41
N ALA A 169 -21.04 -2.83 31.27
CA ALA A 169 -21.16 -1.53 31.91
C ALA A 169 -21.02 -0.38 30.89
N THR A 170 -20.12 -0.52 29.93
CA THR A 170 -19.91 0.45 28.85
C THR A 170 -21.14 0.55 27.95
N ALA A 171 -21.71 -0.59 27.54
CA ALA A 171 -22.94 -0.66 26.76
C ALA A 171 -24.11 -0.01 27.51
N LYS A 172 -24.23 -0.26 28.81
CA LYS A 172 -25.25 0.35 29.65
C LYS A 172 -25.13 1.88 29.70
N ALA A 173 -23.92 2.42 29.88
CA ALA A 173 -23.70 3.86 29.90
C ALA A 173 -24.04 4.52 28.55
N ALA A 174 -23.64 3.89 27.44
CA ALA A 174 -24.00 4.32 26.10
C ALA A 174 -25.52 4.30 25.88
N LEU A 175 -26.22 3.25 26.31
CA LEU A 175 -27.68 3.17 26.25
C LEU A 175 -28.37 4.27 27.06
N GLU A 176 -27.88 4.56 28.27
CA GLU A 176 -28.40 5.65 29.11
C GLU A 176 -28.23 7.02 28.43
N GLU A 177 -27.13 7.24 27.72
CA GLU A 177 -26.89 8.47 26.96
C GLU A 177 -27.74 8.56 25.70
N ILE A 178 -27.82 7.49 24.90
CA ILE A 178 -28.61 7.45 23.66
C ILE A 178 -30.06 7.86 23.94
N ASN A 179 -30.67 7.36 25.02
CA ASN A 179 -32.05 7.68 25.40
C ASN A 179 -32.30 9.15 25.81
N ARG A 180 -31.30 10.04 25.75
CA ARG A 180 -31.46 11.46 26.06
C ARG A 180 -31.73 12.26 24.78
N ASP A 181 -32.76 13.10 24.82
CA ASP A 181 -33.10 14.03 23.73
C ASP A 181 -31.94 14.99 23.34
N SER A 182 -30.93 15.16 24.19
CA SER A 182 -29.77 16.04 23.97
C SER A 182 -28.55 15.33 23.38
N SER A 183 -28.60 14.01 23.16
CA SER A 183 -27.45 13.22 22.71
C SER A 183 -27.18 13.43 21.22
N HIS A 184 -26.01 13.96 20.84
CA HIS A 184 -25.67 14.19 19.42
C HIS A 184 -24.61 13.22 18.92
N LEU A 185 -23.49 13.07 19.64
CA LEU A 185 -22.46 12.07 19.32
C LEU A 185 -22.17 11.18 20.52
N VAL A 186 -22.36 9.88 20.32
CA VAL A 186 -22.01 8.83 21.29
C VAL A 186 -20.88 7.99 20.70
N PHE A 187 -19.69 8.11 21.28
CA PHE A 187 -18.56 7.25 21.02
C PHE A 187 -18.54 6.10 22.04
N VAL A 188 -18.36 4.87 21.58
CA VAL A 188 -18.30 3.66 22.41
C VAL A 188 -17.16 2.76 21.94
N GLU A 189 -16.33 2.32 22.88
CA GLU A 189 -15.27 1.33 22.64
C GLU A 189 -15.54 0.06 23.46
N PHE A 190 -15.32 -1.11 22.82
CA PHE A 190 -15.44 -2.43 23.42
C PHE A 190 -14.15 -3.26 23.27
N ALA A 191 -13.52 -3.61 24.39
CA ALA A 191 -12.29 -4.39 24.46
C ALA A 191 -12.49 -5.91 24.49
N GLY A 192 -13.70 -6.42 24.74
CA GLY A 192 -13.91 -7.84 25.04
C GLY A 192 -13.55 -8.80 23.91
N VAL A 193 -13.61 -8.35 22.65
CA VAL A 193 -13.17 -9.15 21.48
C VAL A 193 -11.66 -9.30 21.46
N ASP A 194 -10.92 -8.21 21.64
CA ASP A 194 -9.46 -8.21 21.78
C ASP A 194 -9.00 -9.02 22.99
N GLU A 195 -9.65 -8.88 24.15
CA GLU A 195 -9.34 -9.66 25.34
C GLU A 195 -9.47 -11.17 25.08
N ALA A 196 -10.55 -11.59 24.43
CA ALA A 196 -10.76 -12.98 24.04
C ALA A 196 -9.72 -13.44 23.00
N GLY A 197 -9.40 -12.59 22.02
CA GLY A 197 -8.42 -12.86 20.98
C GLY A 197 -7.01 -13.00 21.54
N SER A 198 -6.58 -12.08 22.39
CA SER A 198 -5.28 -12.12 23.06
C SER A 198 -5.14 -13.32 23.98
N GLN A 199 -6.23 -13.79 24.60
CA GLN A 199 -6.18 -14.91 25.53
C GLN A 199 -6.25 -16.28 24.82
N TYR A 200 -7.02 -16.39 23.73
CA TYR A 200 -7.36 -17.68 23.13
C TYR A 200 -7.04 -17.80 21.63
N GLY A 201 -6.91 -16.69 20.91
CA GLY A 201 -6.64 -16.60 19.47
C GLY A 201 -7.71 -15.81 18.70
N TYR A 202 -7.31 -15.09 17.66
CA TYR A 202 -8.13 -14.11 16.91
C TYR A 202 -8.91 -14.70 15.72
N ASP A 203 -9.32 -15.96 15.78
CA ASP A 203 -10.00 -16.64 14.67
C ASP A 203 -11.29 -17.33 15.10
N LEU A 204 -12.22 -17.54 14.17
CA LEU A 204 -13.51 -18.17 14.44
C LEU A 204 -13.43 -19.66 14.81
N SER A 205 -12.31 -20.31 14.52
CA SER A 205 -11.99 -21.64 15.08
C SER A 205 -11.88 -21.61 16.61
N VAL A 206 -11.70 -20.44 17.22
CA VAL A 206 -11.69 -20.21 18.66
C VAL A 206 -13.10 -19.80 19.14
N PRO A 207 -13.82 -20.67 19.87
CA PRO A 207 -15.20 -20.39 20.28
C PRO A 207 -15.37 -19.13 21.14
N GLN A 208 -14.38 -18.80 21.98
CA GLN A 208 -14.39 -17.65 22.88
C GLN A 208 -14.36 -16.34 22.10
N TYR A 209 -13.50 -16.26 21.08
CA TYR A 209 -13.40 -15.09 20.21
C TYR A 209 -14.69 -14.88 19.41
N LYS A 210 -15.23 -15.96 18.81
CA LYS A 210 -16.53 -15.91 18.15
C LYS A 210 -17.66 -15.47 19.08
N ALA A 211 -17.68 -15.98 20.32
CA ALA A 211 -18.69 -15.62 21.32
C ALA A 211 -18.59 -14.14 21.72
N ALA A 212 -17.37 -13.59 21.86
CA ALA A 212 -17.16 -12.18 22.16
C ALA A 212 -17.68 -11.26 21.03
N ILE A 213 -17.46 -11.64 19.77
CA ILE A 213 -18.02 -10.91 18.60
C ILE A 213 -19.55 -10.88 18.69
N LEU A 214 -20.19 -12.04 18.91
CA LEU A 214 -21.65 -12.13 19.00
C LEU A 214 -22.23 -11.39 20.23
N GLN A 215 -21.51 -11.42 21.36
CA GLN A 215 -21.92 -10.67 22.55
C GLN A 215 -21.86 -9.15 22.33
N THR A 216 -20.85 -8.68 21.59
CA THR A 216 -20.74 -7.26 21.22
C THR A 216 -21.84 -6.87 20.24
N ASP A 217 -22.19 -7.76 19.29
CA ASP A 217 -23.32 -7.55 18.37
C ASP A 217 -24.65 -7.38 19.11
N ASP A 218 -24.89 -8.12 20.20
CA ASP A 218 -26.08 -7.96 21.03
C ASP A 218 -26.16 -6.54 21.64
N TYR A 219 -25.05 -6.00 22.16
CA TYR A 219 -25.00 -4.62 22.67
C TYR A 219 -25.30 -3.60 21.58
N ILE A 220 -24.74 -3.79 20.38
CA ILE A 220 -25.02 -2.93 19.22
C ILE A 220 -26.51 -3.00 18.87
N GLY A 221 -27.11 -4.19 18.87
CA GLY A 221 -28.54 -4.38 18.66
C GLY A 221 -29.41 -3.60 19.64
N GLU A 222 -29.05 -3.59 20.93
CA GLU A 222 -29.73 -2.81 21.96
C GLU A 222 -29.64 -1.29 21.68
N MET A 223 -28.48 -0.79 21.27
CA MET A 223 -28.27 0.63 20.95
C MET A 223 -29.07 1.06 19.71
N LEU A 224 -29.04 0.26 18.65
CA LEU A 224 -29.83 0.50 17.43
C LEU A 224 -31.33 0.49 17.73
N ALA A 225 -31.78 -0.40 18.61
CA ALA A 225 -33.16 -0.44 19.05
C ALA A 225 -33.55 0.76 19.92
N ALA A 226 -32.62 1.32 20.71
CA ALA A 226 -32.85 2.53 21.49
C ALA A 226 -33.02 3.76 20.58
N ILE A 227 -32.13 3.95 19.61
CA ILE A 227 -32.21 5.03 18.60
C ILE A 227 -33.58 5.02 17.91
N ARG A 228 -34.01 3.86 17.40
CA ARG A 228 -35.31 3.72 16.69
C ARG A 228 -36.54 3.97 17.57
N LYS A 229 -36.40 4.02 18.89
CA LYS A 229 -37.48 4.30 19.85
C LYS A 229 -37.58 5.78 20.23
N HIS A 230 -36.67 6.63 19.75
CA HIS A 230 -36.74 8.06 19.99
C HIS A 230 -38.05 8.62 19.45
N LYS A 231 -38.66 9.52 20.22
CA LYS A 231 -39.93 10.15 19.83
C LYS A 231 -39.77 11.00 18.59
N ASP A 232 -38.61 11.64 18.46
CA ASP A 232 -38.26 12.54 17.37
C ASP A 232 -37.38 11.87 16.30
N TYR A 233 -37.25 10.53 16.30
CA TYR A 233 -36.45 9.76 15.33
C TYR A 233 -36.68 10.17 13.86
N ALA A 234 -37.92 10.54 13.49
CA ALA A 234 -38.25 10.99 12.13
C ALA A 234 -37.58 12.32 11.71
N HIS A 235 -37.12 13.11 12.67
CA HIS A 235 -36.38 14.36 12.51
C HIS A 235 -34.90 14.23 12.86
N GLU A 236 -34.44 13.05 13.26
CA GLU A 236 -33.04 12.76 13.56
C GLU A 236 -32.41 12.05 12.35
N ASP A 237 -31.16 12.39 12.02
CA ASP A 237 -30.38 11.77 10.96
C ASP A 237 -29.17 11.04 11.53
N TRP A 238 -29.34 9.76 11.83
CA TRP A 238 -28.29 8.96 12.46
C TRP A 238 -27.32 8.37 11.45
N MET A 239 -26.03 8.65 11.63
CA MET A 239 -24.96 7.80 11.11
C MET A 239 -24.48 6.86 12.22
N VAL A 240 -24.46 5.57 11.94
CA VAL A 240 -23.83 4.56 12.80
C VAL A 240 -22.54 4.13 12.14
N VAL A 241 -21.42 4.33 12.83
CA VAL A 241 -20.11 3.84 12.41
C VAL A 241 -19.75 2.66 13.28
N VAL A 242 -19.45 1.51 12.68
CA VAL A 242 -18.91 0.35 13.39
C VAL A 242 -17.60 -0.04 12.75
N THR A 243 -16.53 -0.14 13.54
CA THR A 243 -15.19 -0.44 13.03
C THR A 243 -14.36 -1.23 14.05
N SER A 244 -13.18 -1.68 13.64
CA SER A 244 -12.12 -2.12 14.55
C SER A 244 -10.93 -1.17 14.50
N ASN A 245 -10.20 -1.04 15.59
CA ASN A 245 -8.94 -0.30 15.61
C ASN A 245 -7.80 -1.09 14.92
N GLU A 246 -7.84 -2.42 15.01
CA GLU A 246 -6.88 -3.35 14.43
C GLU A 246 -7.48 -4.74 14.23
N GLY A 247 -6.77 -5.62 13.54
CA GLY A 247 -7.16 -7.02 13.47
C GLY A 247 -6.61 -7.79 14.67
N GLY A 248 -6.07 -8.98 14.42
CA GLY A 248 -5.39 -9.72 15.47
C GLY A 248 -4.58 -10.87 14.91
N SER A 249 -3.52 -11.21 15.63
CA SER A 249 -2.52 -12.17 15.15
C SER A 249 -3.16 -13.53 14.86
N PHE A 250 -2.98 -13.99 13.62
CA PHE A 250 -3.49 -15.26 13.14
C PHE A 250 -2.62 -15.75 11.99
N GLN A 251 -2.39 -17.06 11.91
CA GLN A 251 -1.70 -17.66 10.78
C GLN A 251 -2.72 -18.01 9.70
N ILE A 252 -2.73 -17.24 8.61
CA ILE A 252 -3.58 -17.55 7.46
C ILE A 252 -3.01 -18.72 6.63
N PRO A 253 -3.86 -19.43 5.87
CA PRO A 253 -3.41 -20.38 4.86
C PRO A 253 -2.46 -19.73 3.85
N SER A 254 -1.43 -20.46 3.40
CA SER A 254 -0.43 -19.93 2.46
C SER A 254 -1.01 -19.54 1.09
N ASP A 255 -2.15 -20.13 0.71
CA ASP A 255 -2.91 -19.80 -0.50
C ASP A 255 -3.85 -18.59 -0.33
N GLU A 256 -3.99 -18.08 0.90
CA GLU A 256 -4.62 -16.79 1.21
C GLU A 256 -3.59 -15.70 1.50
N ASP A 257 -2.36 -16.09 1.85
CA ASP A 257 -1.24 -15.16 1.99
C ASP A 257 -0.81 -14.69 0.60
N ASP A 258 -0.92 -13.39 0.38
CA ASP A 258 -0.45 -12.72 -0.82
C ASP A 258 0.75 -11.80 -0.52
N HIS A 259 1.26 -11.87 0.73
CA HIS A 259 2.34 -11.08 1.29
C HIS A 259 2.14 -9.56 1.16
N THR A 260 0.91 -9.12 0.92
CA THR A 260 0.55 -7.71 0.95
C THR A 260 0.00 -7.32 2.30
N VAL A 261 -0.16 -6.02 2.52
CA VAL A 261 -0.86 -5.50 3.71
C VAL A 261 -2.29 -6.04 3.86
N LEU A 262 -2.91 -6.51 2.78
CA LEU A 262 -4.28 -7.05 2.78
C LEU A 262 -4.36 -8.52 3.20
N SER A 263 -3.25 -9.26 3.23
CA SER A 263 -3.18 -10.60 3.81
C SER A 263 -2.70 -10.59 5.26
N ASP A 264 -2.23 -9.45 5.79
CA ASP A 264 -1.78 -9.32 7.17
C ASP A 264 -2.96 -9.31 8.17
N PRO A 265 -3.14 -10.37 8.98
CA PRO A 265 -4.30 -10.48 9.87
C PRO A 265 -4.29 -9.49 11.04
N GLU A 266 -3.12 -9.00 11.44
CA GLU A 266 -3.00 -7.96 12.48
C GLU A 266 -3.52 -6.61 11.98
N ARG A 267 -3.51 -6.41 10.66
CA ARG A 267 -3.96 -5.17 10.02
C ARG A 267 -5.38 -5.24 9.49
N ASN A 268 -5.95 -6.44 9.39
CA ASN A 268 -7.29 -6.62 8.85
C ASN A 268 -8.36 -6.09 9.83
N SER A 269 -8.74 -4.84 9.65
CA SER A 269 -9.89 -4.20 10.28
C SER A 269 -11.15 -4.34 9.40
N PHE A 270 -12.25 -3.72 9.82
CA PHE A 270 -13.44 -3.47 9.03
C PHE A 270 -14.00 -2.09 9.35
N VAL A 271 -14.83 -1.57 8.46
CA VAL A 271 -15.61 -0.36 8.72
C VAL A 271 -16.99 -0.48 8.07
N ILE A 272 -18.00 0.04 8.76
CA ILE A 272 -19.38 0.14 8.30
C ILE A 272 -19.84 1.56 8.60
N PHE A 273 -20.14 2.34 7.56
CA PHE A 273 -20.82 3.63 7.66
C PHE A 273 -22.29 3.44 7.29
N TYR A 274 -23.14 3.25 8.29
CA TYR A 274 -24.57 3.04 8.12
C TYR A 274 -25.37 4.34 8.27
N SER A 275 -26.39 4.49 7.43
CA SER A 275 -27.51 5.41 7.63
C SER A 275 -28.73 4.78 6.96
N ASP A 276 -29.93 4.98 7.51
CA ASP A 276 -31.15 4.46 6.88
C ASP A 276 -31.43 5.02 5.47
N GLN A 277 -30.73 6.10 5.11
CA GLN A 277 -30.82 6.72 3.81
C GLN A 277 -29.81 6.17 2.79
N TYR A 278 -28.80 5.39 3.18
CA TYR A 278 -27.78 4.92 2.24
C TYR A 278 -28.25 3.72 1.42
N GLN A 279 -27.87 3.70 0.15
CA GLN A 279 -27.84 2.46 -0.65
C GLN A 279 -26.60 1.66 -0.25
N SER A 280 -26.76 0.34 -0.09
CA SER A 280 -25.66 -0.57 0.17
C SER A 280 -24.53 -0.44 -0.87
N SER A 281 -23.30 -0.25 -0.39
CA SER A 281 -22.09 -0.16 -1.18
C SER A 281 -20.97 -0.95 -0.50
N PHE A 282 -20.55 -2.03 -1.15
CA PHE A 282 -19.46 -2.87 -0.67
C PHE A 282 -18.14 -2.45 -1.31
N ILE A 283 -17.13 -2.21 -0.48
CA ILE A 283 -15.75 -1.99 -0.91
C ILE A 283 -14.98 -3.30 -0.74
N ASP A 284 -14.74 -3.98 -1.85
CA ASP A 284 -14.00 -5.24 -1.88
C ASP A 284 -12.48 -5.00 -1.95
N LYS A 285 -11.68 -6.05 -1.72
CA LYS A 285 -10.23 -5.98 -1.93
C LYS A 285 -9.94 -5.60 -3.40
N PRO A 286 -9.00 -4.67 -3.65
CA PRO A 286 -8.53 -4.41 -5.00
C PRO A 286 -7.82 -5.64 -5.57
N TYR A 287 -7.66 -5.63 -6.89
CA TYR A 287 -6.85 -6.63 -7.55
C TYR A 287 -5.37 -6.47 -7.15
N THR A 288 -4.80 -7.46 -6.46
CA THR A 288 -3.43 -7.42 -5.94
C THR A 288 -2.39 -7.99 -6.90
N GLY A 289 -2.79 -8.50 -8.07
CA GLY A 289 -1.89 -9.02 -9.09
C GLY A 289 -2.20 -10.46 -9.49
N HIS A 290 -1.34 -11.05 -10.32
CA HIS A 290 -1.45 -12.44 -10.74
C HIS A 290 -0.72 -13.33 -9.74
N ARG A 291 -1.35 -14.43 -9.31
CA ARG A 291 -0.63 -15.48 -8.59
C ARG A 291 0.32 -16.19 -9.55
N TYR A 292 1.60 -16.18 -9.21
CA TYR A 292 2.63 -16.97 -9.86
C TYR A 292 2.86 -18.25 -9.08
N GLN A 293 2.57 -19.37 -9.73
CA GLN A 293 2.64 -20.70 -9.15
C GLN A 293 3.66 -21.55 -9.90
N GLY A 294 4.43 -22.33 -9.15
CA GLY A 294 5.40 -23.26 -9.71
C GLY A 294 6.20 -23.96 -8.62
N GLU A 295 7.20 -24.70 -9.06
CA GLU A 295 8.15 -25.37 -8.20
C GLU A 295 9.56 -25.05 -8.69
N SER A 296 10.42 -24.48 -7.85
CA SER A 296 11.79 -24.08 -8.22
C SER A 296 12.78 -24.41 -7.11
N VAL A 297 14.07 -24.16 -7.37
CA VAL A 297 15.15 -24.40 -6.42
C VAL A 297 15.56 -23.09 -5.77
N GLU A 298 15.62 -23.09 -4.44
CA GLU A 298 16.19 -22.01 -3.64
C GLU A 298 17.71 -21.98 -3.84
N LEU A 299 18.25 -20.84 -4.26
CA LEU A 299 19.67 -20.60 -4.46
C LEU A 299 20.22 -19.87 -3.25
N TYR A 300 21.11 -20.54 -2.51
CA TYR A 300 21.64 -20.04 -1.25
C TYR A 300 23.06 -20.56 -0.97
N GLY A 301 23.68 -20.02 0.07
CA GLY A 301 24.98 -20.46 0.56
C GLY A 301 26.17 -19.92 -0.22
N GLU A 302 27.37 -20.35 0.18
CA GLU A 302 28.64 -19.87 -0.37
C GLU A 302 29.66 -21.00 -0.55
N ASP A 303 30.63 -20.74 -1.41
CA ASP A 303 31.73 -21.64 -1.75
C ASP A 303 31.26 -23.07 -2.09
N THR A 304 31.79 -24.08 -1.40
CA THR A 304 31.46 -25.48 -1.66
C THR A 304 30.07 -25.89 -1.19
N ALA A 305 29.43 -25.05 -0.36
CA ALA A 305 28.08 -25.29 0.14
C ALA A 305 27.01 -24.58 -0.71
N ALA A 306 27.41 -23.75 -1.67
CA ALA A 306 26.48 -23.00 -2.51
C ALA A 306 25.59 -23.92 -3.35
N VAL A 307 24.30 -23.57 -3.38
CA VAL A 307 23.35 -24.03 -4.37
C VAL A 307 23.29 -23.00 -5.49
N ASN A 308 23.75 -23.38 -6.68
CA ASN A 308 23.84 -22.49 -7.84
C ASN A 308 23.60 -23.25 -9.15
N GLY A 309 23.26 -22.51 -10.21
CA GLY A 309 23.19 -23.02 -11.58
C GLY A 309 24.43 -22.59 -12.36
N ILE A 310 25.07 -23.50 -13.10
CA ILE A 310 26.22 -23.18 -13.95
C ILE A 310 25.99 -23.75 -15.35
N ILE A 311 26.19 -22.96 -16.40
CA ILE A 311 26.31 -23.46 -17.79
C ILE A 311 27.77 -23.85 -18.01
N PRO A 312 28.12 -25.14 -18.14
CA PRO A 312 29.52 -25.56 -18.19
C PRO A 312 30.26 -25.06 -19.44
N ASP A 313 29.54 -24.96 -20.56
CA ASP A 313 30.03 -24.41 -21.82
C ASP A 313 28.86 -23.71 -22.54
N ASP A 314 28.92 -22.38 -22.59
CA ASP A 314 27.94 -21.56 -23.31
C ASP A 314 28.41 -21.17 -24.72
N ASN A 315 29.50 -21.78 -25.21
CA ASN A 315 30.12 -21.49 -26.51
C ASN A 315 30.44 -20.00 -26.73
N GLY A 316 30.49 -19.20 -25.65
CA GLY A 316 30.66 -17.75 -25.72
C GLY A 316 29.42 -16.98 -26.20
N ASP A 317 28.24 -17.59 -26.27
CA ASP A 317 27.02 -16.93 -26.78
C ASP A 317 26.53 -15.77 -25.88
N TYR A 318 26.98 -15.74 -24.62
CA TYR A 318 26.71 -14.64 -23.66
C TYR A 318 27.87 -13.64 -23.51
N ASN A 319 28.85 -13.68 -24.43
CA ASN A 319 29.93 -12.70 -24.54
C ASN A 319 29.56 -11.58 -25.52
N PHE A 320 29.10 -10.44 -24.98
CA PHE A 320 28.52 -9.33 -25.75
C PHE A 320 29.53 -8.30 -26.28
N GLY A 321 30.82 -8.56 -26.21
CA GLY A 321 31.89 -7.73 -26.78
C GLY A 321 31.86 -6.28 -26.31
N ASP A 322 32.32 -5.37 -27.17
CA ASP A 322 32.31 -3.92 -26.95
C ASP A 322 31.18 -3.18 -27.69
N SER A 323 30.48 -3.86 -28.59
CA SER A 323 29.55 -3.23 -29.53
C SER A 323 28.19 -3.91 -29.66
N ALA A 324 27.85 -4.90 -28.83
CA ALA A 324 26.54 -5.54 -28.91
C ALA A 324 25.50 -4.86 -28.02
N GLU A 325 24.27 -4.82 -28.52
CA GLU A 325 23.07 -4.61 -27.73
C GLU A 325 22.57 -5.94 -27.20
N PHE A 326 21.99 -5.94 -26.01
CA PHE A 326 21.39 -7.13 -25.41
C PHE A 326 20.43 -6.75 -24.30
N THR A 327 19.57 -7.69 -23.95
CA THR A 327 18.66 -7.58 -22.82
C THR A 327 18.71 -8.84 -21.98
N ILE A 328 18.70 -8.68 -20.66
CA ILE A 328 18.57 -9.75 -19.67
C ILE A 328 17.33 -9.42 -18.84
N GLU A 329 16.43 -10.38 -18.65
CA GLU A 329 15.26 -10.28 -17.78
C GLU A 329 15.16 -11.57 -16.96
N MET A 330 14.67 -11.45 -15.72
CA MET A 330 14.38 -12.61 -14.87
C MET A 330 13.34 -12.25 -13.81
N LYS A 331 12.70 -13.27 -13.26
CA LYS A 331 11.89 -13.16 -12.06
C LYS A 331 12.71 -13.60 -10.85
N ILE A 332 12.59 -12.83 -9.77
CA ILE A 332 13.33 -13.07 -8.54
C ILE A 332 12.43 -12.91 -7.32
N LYS A 333 12.53 -13.83 -6.37
CA LYS A 333 11.95 -13.71 -5.02
C LYS A 333 13.07 -13.81 -4.01
N LEU A 334 13.23 -12.78 -3.18
CA LEU A 334 14.21 -12.80 -2.10
C LEU A 334 13.65 -13.50 -0.86
N MET A 335 14.51 -14.20 -0.14
CA MET A 335 14.22 -14.77 1.17
C MET A 335 14.76 -13.86 2.27
N PRO A 336 14.23 -13.92 3.51
CA PRO A 336 14.74 -13.12 4.61
C PRO A 336 16.22 -13.44 4.91
N GLY A 337 17.12 -12.50 4.61
CA GLY A 337 18.55 -12.68 4.88
C GLY A 337 18.89 -12.72 6.38
N PRO A 338 20.06 -13.30 6.76
CA PRO A 338 20.50 -13.39 8.16
C PRO A 338 20.90 -12.03 8.76
N GLY A 339 19.91 -11.24 9.16
CA GLY A 339 19.78 -10.73 10.52
C GLY A 339 20.77 -9.69 11.08
N THR A 340 21.52 -8.90 10.30
CA THR A 340 22.28 -7.75 10.87
C THR A 340 21.69 -6.36 10.54
N TYR A 341 21.15 -6.17 9.33
CA TYR A 341 20.73 -4.85 8.83
C TYR A 341 19.23 -4.74 8.52
N GLY A 342 18.44 -5.73 8.95
CA GLY A 342 17.01 -5.86 8.65
C GLY A 342 16.71 -7.10 7.79
N THR A 343 15.43 -7.42 7.63
CA THR A 343 14.95 -8.45 6.70
C THR A 343 15.20 -8.02 5.26
N TYR A 344 15.52 -8.97 4.37
CA TYR A 344 15.73 -8.76 2.93
C TYR A 344 16.82 -7.72 2.55
N TYR A 345 17.86 -7.58 3.39
CA TYR A 345 18.92 -6.60 3.19
C TYR A 345 20.25 -7.28 2.83
N TYR A 346 20.81 -6.97 1.65
CA TYR A 346 21.98 -7.67 1.08
C TYR A 346 23.06 -6.71 0.54
N TYR A 347 24.34 -7.08 0.64
CA TYR A 347 25.46 -6.30 0.08
C TYR A 347 26.31 -7.12 -0.88
N TYR A 348 26.10 -6.88 -2.18
CA TYR A 348 26.84 -7.41 -3.32
C TYR A 348 26.79 -8.91 -3.62
N PRO A 349 25.90 -9.76 -3.04
CA PRO A 349 25.84 -11.13 -3.52
C PRO A 349 25.32 -11.17 -4.96
N SER A 350 25.89 -12.06 -5.75
CA SER A 350 25.52 -12.28 -7.16
C SER A 350 24.17 -12.97 -7.29
N ILE A 351 23.45 -12.62 -8.35
CA ILE A 351 22.17 -13.19 -8.81
C ILE A 351 22.40 -13.96 -10.11
N LEU A 352 22.97 -13.30 -11.12
CA LEU A 352 23.32 -13.88 -12.41
C LEU A 352 24.59 -13.19 -12.94
N SER A 353 25.56 -13.97 -13.41
CA SER A 353 26.88 -13.46 -13.71
C SER A 353 27.57 -14.18 -14.87
N LYS A 354 28.25 -13.40 -15.71
CA LYS A 354 29.23 -13.86 -16.71
C LYS A 354 30.60 -13.30 -16.34
N ARG A 355 31.02 -13.56 -15.10
CA ARG A 355 32.24 -13.02 -14.47
C ARG A 355 32.84 -14.07 -13.55
N ALA A 356 34.17 -14.05 -13.38
CA ALA A 356 34.85 -15.05 -12.55
C ALA A 356 34.68 -14.82 -11.03
N SER A 357 34.57 -13.56 -10.60
CA SER A 357 34.37 -13.18 -9.21
C SER A 357 33.82 -11.75 -9.09
N TYR A 358 33.18 -11.42 -7.97
CA TYR A 358 32.80 -10.05 -7.64
C TYR A 358 34.00 -9.32 -7.02
N GLY A 359 34.92 -8.88 -7.87
CA GLY A 359 36.11 -8.12 -7.47
C GLY A 359 36.45 -7.06 -8.51
N GLY A 360 36.87 -5.87 -8.06
CA GLY A 360 37.13 -4.73 -8.95
C GLY A 360 38.09 -5.05 -10.09
N GLY A 361 37.73 -4.65 -11.31
CA GLY A 361 38.53 -4.83 -12.51
C GLY A 361 38.53 -6.24 -13.10
N VAL A 362 37.78 -7.20 -12.54
CA VAL A 362 37.57 -8.52 -13.16
C VAL A 362 36.66 -8.36 -14.37
N PRO A 363 37.06 -8.75 -15.60
CA PRO A 363 36.24 -8.58 -16.80
C PRO A 363 34.92 -9.35 -16.76
N GLY A 364 33.84 -8.73 -17.23
CA GLY A 364 32.51 -9.34 -17.35
C GLY A 364 31.39 -8.47 -16.78
N TRP A 365 30.21 -9.07 -16.68
CA TRP A 365 29.03 -8.44 -16.10
C TRP A 365 28.43 -9.31 -14.99
N ASN A 366 27.81 -8.68 -14.00
CA ASN A 366 27.24 -9.32 -12.83
C ASN A 366 26.02 -8.56 -12.32
N ILE A 367 24.86 -9.22 -12.26
CA ILE A 367 23.69 -8.74 -11.54
C ILE A 367 23.83 -9.15 -10.07
N SER A 368 23.66 -8.21 -9.15
CA SER A 368 23.85 -8.42 -7.70
C SER A 368 22.83 -7.65 -6.88
N LEU A 369 22.63 -8.06 -5.64
CA LEU A 369 21.84 -7.32 -4.66
C LEU A 369 22.66 -6.17 -4.03
N ASN A 370 21.99 -5.07 -3.70
CA ASN A 370 22.59 -3.93 -3.02
C ASN A 370 21.58 -3.22 -2.12
N ALA A 371 21.83 -3.25 -0.82
CA ALA A 371 20.89 -2.87 0.23
C ALA A 371 19.55 -3.60 0.06
N LYS A 372 18.47 -2.86 -0.14
CA LYS A 372 17.11 -3.38 -0.37
C LYS A 372 16.78 -3.61 -1.85
N GLY A 373 17.67 -3.21 -2.75
CA GLY A 373 17.48 -3.32 -4.19
C GLY A 373 18.51 -4.21 -4.85
N TRP A 374 18.73 -3.95 -6.13
CA TRP A 374 19.67 -4.70 -6.97
C TRP A 374 20.45 -3.75 -7.88
N GLN A 375 21.46 -4.28 -8.56
CA GLN A 375 22.26 -3.55 -9.55
C GLN A 375 22.89 -4.48 -10.58
N ILE A 376 23.15 -3.96 -11.77
CA ILE A 376 24.07 -4.55 -12.73
C ILE A 376 25.44 -3.88 -12.59
N ASN A 377 26.49 -4.68 -12.53
CA ASN A 377 27.88 -4.24 -12.44
C ASN A 377 28.68 -4.77 -13.64
N PHE A 378 29.51 -3.90 -14.23
CA PHE A 378 30.42 -4.23 -15.32
C PHE A 378 31.86 -3.97 -14.89
N GLY A 379 32.73 -4.95 -15.08
CA GLY A 379 34.16 -4.83 -14.80
C GLY A 379 35.01 -4.97 -16.05
N GLN A 380 36.20 -4.37 -16.01
CA GLN A 380 37.24 -4.54 -17.03
C GLN A 380 38.63 -4.31 -16.42
N GLN A 381 39.61 -5.06 -16.92
CA GLN A 381 40.98 -4.98 -16.43
C GLN A 381 41.56 -3.57 -16.58
N GLY A 382 42.02 -3.00 -15.47
CA GLY A 382 42.65 -1.67 -15.44
C GLY A 382 41.65 -0.51 -15.45
N MET A 383 40.36 -0.76 -15.33
CA MET A 383 39.31 0.25 -15.23
C MET A 383 38.51 0.13 -13.93
N ASN A 384 37.84 1.22 -13.56
CA ASN A 384 36.87 1.18 -12.47
C ASN A 384 35.59 0.51 -12.95
N ASP A 385 35.00 -0.32 -12.10
CA ASP A 385 33.72 -0.95 -12.40
C ASP A 385 32.61 0.11 -12.52
N VAL A 386 31.62 -0.16 -13.38
CA VAL A 386 30.44 0.68 -13.56
C VAL A 386 29.22 -0.08 -13.05
N SER A 387 28.50 0.49 -12.09
CA SER A 387 27.26 -0.07 -11.54
C SER A 387 26.06 0.82 -11.88
N ILE A 388 24.95 0.20 -12.25
CA ILE A 388 23.66 0.86 -12.46
C ILE A 388 22.63 0.15 -11.57
N SER A 389 21.97 0.89 -10.68
CA SER A 389 21.04 0.33 -9.70
C SER A 389 19.62 0.19 -10.24
N GLY A 390 18.93 -0.86 -9.84
CA GLY A 390 17.47 -0.93 -9.86
C GLY A 390 16.86 -0.35 -8.59
N THR A 391 15.59 -0.65 -8.35
CA THR A 391 14.83 -0.22 -7.16
C THR A 391 14.75 -1.30 -6.08
N ASP A 392 14.08 -0.96 -4.98
CA ASP A 392 13.74 -1.86 -3.87
C ASP A 392 12.94 -3.07 -4.38
N ILE A 393 13.31 -4.27 -3.91
CA ILE A 393 12.66 -5.57 -4.15
C ILE A 393 12.62 -6.40 -2.85
N SER A 394 12.61 -5.71 -1.70
CA SER A 394 12.85 -6.28 -0.37
C SER A 394 11.56 -6.59 0.41
N ASP A 395 10.54 -7.14 -0.26
CA ASP A 395 9.22 -7.39 0.33
C ASP A 395 8.83 -8.88 0.42
N GLY A 396 9.63 -9.79 -0.14
CA GLY A 396 9.35 -11.23 -0.13
C GLY A 396 8.32 -11.67 -1.18
N THR A 397 7.97 -10.83 -2.15
CA THR A 397 7.17 -11.18 -3.33
C THR A 397 8.05 -11.42 -4.56
N TRP A 398 7.45 -11.90 -5.66
CA TRP A 398 8.17 -12.04 -6.93
C TRP A 398 8.26 -10.70 -7.64
N HIS A 399 9.46 -10.28 -8.01
CA HIS A 399 9.70 -9.12 -8.87
C HIS A 399 10.23 -9.53 -10.23
N ASP A 400 9.96 -8.69 -11.23
CA ASP A 400 10.63 -8.72 -12.52
C ASP A 400 11.81 -7.74 -12.50
N ILE A 401 13.01 -8.20 -12.82
CA ILE A 401 14.18 -7.33 -12.97
C ILE A 401 14.77 -7.49 -14.37
N ALA A 402 15.10 -6.37 -15.00
CA ALA A 402 15.65 -6.38 -16.35
C ALA A 402 16.75 -5.34 -16.57
N VAL A 403 17.71 -5.71 -17.43
CA VAL A 403 18.81 -4.86 -17.89
C VAL A 403 18.76 -4.81 -19.41
N ALA A 404 18.73 -3.61 -19.98
CA ALA A 404 18.88 -3.40 -21.42
C ALA A 404 20.15 -2.60 -21.71
N VAL A 405 21.01 -3.12 -22.58
CA VAL A 405 22.17 -2.42 -23.10
C VAL A 405 21.86 -1.95 -24.51
N VAL A 406 21.72 -0.63 -24.67
CA VAL A 406 21.24 0.04 -25.88
C VAL A 406 22.35 0.90 -26.46
N ILE A 407 22.54 0.84 -27.77
CA ILE A 407 23.47 1.72 -28.49
C ILE A 407 22.69 2.87 -29.09
N SER A 408 22.89 4.07 -28.54
CA SER A 408 22.21 5.28 -29.01
C SER A 408 23.20 6.44 -29.06
N GLY A 409 23.23 7.16 -30.19
CA GLY A 409 24.13 8.30 -30.38
C GLY A 409 25.62 7.97 -30.28
N GLY A 410 26.01 6.70 -30.51
CA GLY A 410 27.40 6.24 -30.33
C GLY A 410 27.76 5.88 -28.89
N HIS A 411 26.81 5.95 -27.96
CA HIS A 411 26.97 5.56 -26.56
C HIS A 411 26.29 4.23 -26.27
N ARG A 412 26.96 3.36 -25.52
CA ARG A 412 26.44 2.08 -25.02
C ARG A 412 25.85 2.30 -23.63
N ASN A 413 24.55 2.56 -23.60
CA ASN A 413 23.80 2.90 -22.40
C ASN A 413 23.18 1.64 -21.78
N VAL A 414 23.45 1.41 -20.51
CA VAL A 414 22.80 0.40 -19.69
C VAL A 414 21.58 1.04 -19.03
N ARG A 415 20.43 0.37 -19.11
CA ARG A 415 19.18 0.79 -18.47
C ARG A 415 18.68 -0.35 -17.57
N THR A 416 18.24 -0.02 -16.37
CA THR A 416 17.65 -0.97 -15.41
C THR A 416 16.15 -0.76 -15.31
N TYR A 417 15.42 -1.86 -15.12
CA TYR A 417 13.97 -1.87 -14.95
C TYR A 417 13.58 -2.83 -13.83
N THR A 418 12.64 -2.41 -12.98
CA THR A 418 12.01 -3.26 -11.97
C THR A 418 10.51 -3.23 -12.22
N ASP A 419 9.88 -4.39 -12.31
CA ASP A 419 8.44 -4.56 -12.56
C ASP A 419 7.98 -3.78 -13.80
N GLY A 420 8.81 -3.81 -14.85
CA GLY A 420 8.58 -3.10 -16.12
C GLY A 420 8.86 -1.60 -16.10
N ASN A 421 9.11 -1.01 -14.93
CA ASN A 421 9.35 0.42 -14.76
C ASN A 421 10.83 0.75 -14.91
N PHE A 422 11.17 1.74 -15.75
CA PHE A 422 12.53 2.25 -15.87
C PHE A 422 13.03 2.82 -14.54
N ASN A 423 14.25 2.46 -14.14
CA ASN A 423 14.89 2.97 -12.91
C ASN A 423 16.01 3.96 -13.21
N ASN A 424 17.15 3.47 -13.70
CA ASN A 424 18.35 4.26 -13.90
C ASN A 424 19.03 3.94 -15.24
N GLN A 425 19.95 4.81 -15.63
CA GLN A 425 20.80 4.62 -16.81
C GLN A 425 22.27 4.98 -16.51
N GLY A 426 23.20 4.27 -17.16
CA GLY A 426 24.64 4.58 -17.13
C GLY A 426 25.32 4.26 -18.45
N ASP A 427 26.47 4.89 -18.72
CA ASP A 427 27.25 4.71 -19.95
C ASP A 427 28.45 3.77 -19.70
N ILE A 428 28.54 2.68 -20.48
CA ILE A 428 29.65 1.71 -20.43
C ILE A 428 30.55 1.75 -21.67
N THR A 429 30.38 2.75 -22.55
CA THR A 429 31.14 2.86 -23.82
C THR A 429 32.64 2.76 -23.60
N ASN A 430 33.15 3.44 -22.57
CA ASN A 430 34.57 3.48 -22.27
C ASN A 430 35.11 2.18 -21.64
N LEU A 431 34.25 1.25 -21.18
CA LEU A 431 34.68 -0.06 -20.69
C LEU A 431 35.17 -0.99 -21.81
N GLY A 432 34.77 -0.72 -23.06
CA GLY A 432 35.13 -1.55 -24.19
C GLY A 432 34.61 -2.99 -24.05
N ASN A 433 35.48 -3.98 -24.28
CA ASN A 433 35.09 -5.37 -24.42
C ASN A 433 34.76 -6.01 -23.05
N ILE A 434 33.50 -6.35 -22.82
CA ILE A 434 33.04 -6.95 -21.55
C ILE A 434 32.99 -8.49 -21.58
N ASN A 435 33.72 -9.14 -22.49
CA ASN A 435 33.78 -10.60 -22.56
C ASN A 435 34.50 -11.20 -21.36
N SER A 436 34.08 -12.40 -21.00
CA SER A 436 34.65 -13.18 -19.91
C SER A 436 34.77 -14.65 -20.30
N PRO A 437 35.87 -15.32 -19.91
CA PRO A 437 36.01 -16.77 -20.06
C PRO A 437 35.22 -17.54 -18.99
N ALA A 438 34.69 -16.86 -17.96
CA ALA A 438 33.91 -17.52 -16.91
C ALA A 438 32.58 -18.07 -17.47
N PRO A 439 32.05 -19.18 -16.93
CA PRO A 439 30.73 -19.67 -17.32
C PRO A 439 29.62 -18.71 -16.90
N LEU A 440 28.47 -18.75 -17.58
CA LEU A 440 27.26 -18.12 -17.06
C LEU A 440 26.84 -18.85 -15.78
N THR A 441 26.72 -18.10 -14.70
CA THR A 441 26.46 -18.62 -13.34
C THR A 441 25.26 -17.91 -12.72
N MET A 442 24.28 -18.68 -12.28
CA MET A 442 23.09 -18.23 -11.56
C MET A 442 23.26 -18.55 -10.06
N GLY A 443 23.17 -17.55 -9.19
CA GLY A 443 23.43 -17.65 -7.76
C GLY A 443 24.85 -17.26 -7.37
N TYR A 444 25.42 -17.97 -6.40
CA TYR A 444 26.69 -17.64 -5.76
C TYR A 444 27.84 -17.38 -6.74
N LEU A 445 28.54 -16.26 -6.51
CA LEU A 445 29.79 -15.90 -7.16
C LEU A 445 30.82 -15.52 -6.09
N PRO A 446 32.05 -16.04 -6.12
CA PRO A 446 33.07 -15.71 -5.12
C PRO A 446 33.44 -14.22 -5.21
N GLY A 447 33.72 -13.57 -4.07
CA GLY A 447 34.05 -12.15 -4.03
C GLY A 447 33.98 -11.58 -2.61
N ASN A 448 34.10 -10.25 -2.50
CA ASN A 448 33.93 -9.57 -1.21
C ASN A 448 32.44 -9.35 -0.93
N ILE A 449 31.75 -10.41 -0.53
CA ILE A 449 30.32 -10.41 -0.17
C ILE A 449 30.17 -10.38 1.34
N TYR A 450 29.18 -9.64 1.84
CA TYR A 450 28.89 -9.61 3.29
C TYR A 450 28.06 -10.82 3.73
N THR A 451 27.07 -11.18 2.92
CA THR A 451 26.16 -12.29 3.16
C THR A 451 25.74 -12.86 1.80
N PRO A 452 25.76 -14.19 1.61
CA PRO A 452 25.27 -14.79 0.39
C PRO A 452 23.79 -14.47 0.18
N ALA A 453 23.37 -14.37 -1.08
CA ALA A 453 21.96 -14.21 -1.40
C ALA A 453 21.21 -15.50 -1.02
N ASP A 454 19.96 -15.33 -0.61
CA ASP A 454 18.99 -16.39 -0.42
C ASP A 454 17.74 -16.01 -1.21
N MET A 455 17.44 -16.78 -2.26
CA MET A 455 16.49 -16.37 -3.29
C MET A 455 16.01 -17.52 -4.19
N PHE A 456 14.88 -17.31 -4.83
CA PHE A 456 14.46 -18.04 -6.01
C PHE A 456 14.65 -17.19 -7.27
N ILE A 457 15.08 -17.81 -8.37
CA ILE A 457 15.20 -17.18 -9.68
C ILE A 457 14.47 -18.05 -10.71
N THR A 458 13.56 -17.46 -11.46
CA THR A 458 12.80 -18.13 -12.52
C THR A 458 12.67 -17.27 -13.77
N ASP A 459 12.19 -17.89 -14.84
CA ASP A 459 11.81 -17.22 -16.09
C ASP A 459 12.91 -16.31 -16.65
N VAL A 460 14.16 -16.78 -16.58
CA VAL A 460 15.35 -16.05 -17.03
C VAL A 460 15.39 -16.01 -18.55
N LYS A 461 15.49 -14.82 -19.13
CA LYS A 461 15.51 -14.60 -20.57
C LYS A 461 16.68 -13.71 -20.95
N ILE A 462 17.37 -14.08 -22.04
CA ILE A 462 18.45 -13.30 -22.61
C ILE A 462 18.19 -13.12 -24.11
N TRP A 463 18.16 -11.87 -24.55
CA TRP A 463 18.09 -11.50 -25.96
C TRP A 463 19.39 -10.87 -26.42
N ASN A 464 19.81 -11.19 -27.64
CA ASN A 464 20.96 -10.56 -28.31
C ASN A 464 20.59 -9.23 -29.01
N THR A 465 19.58 -8.53 -28.50
CA THR A 465 19.12 -7.22 -28.93
C THR A 465 18.63 -6.44 -27.72
N ALA A 466 18.63 -5.11 -27.81
CA ALA A 466 17.94 -4.27 -26.84
C ALA A 466 16.42 -4.34 -27.04
N LEU A 467 15.67 -4.54 -25.95
CA LEU A 467 14.23 -4.31 -25.93
C LEU A 467 13.93 -2.85 -25.56
N ASP A 468 12.87 -2.28 -26.13
CA ASP A 468 12.43 -0.92 -25.81
C ASP A 468 11.55 -0.85 -24.55
N ASP A 469 11.35 0.37 -24.03
CA ASP A 469 10.60 0.59 -22.78
C ASP A 469 9.16 0.07 -22.86
N ALA A 470 8.54 0.16 -24.04
CA ALA A 470 7.17 -0.31 -24.25
C ALA A 470 7.09 -1.85 -24.21
N THR A 471 8.05 -2.53 -24.82
CA THR A 471 8.17 -4.00 -24.79
C THR A 471 8.46 -4.45 -23.36
N MET A 472 9.40 -3.79 -22.67
CA MET A 472 9.74 -4.10 -21.27
C MET A 472 8.52 -4.03 -20.35
N GLY A 473 7.76 -2.93 -20.40
CA GLY A 473 6.54 -2.80 -19.59
C GLY A 473 5.41 -3.76 -19.98
N GLN A 474 5.44 -4.34 -21.18
CA GLN A 474 4.45 -5.34 -21.61
C GLN A 474 4.82 -6.76 -21.20
N ILE A 475 6.10 -7.11 -21.21
CA ILE A 475 6.55 -8.47 -20.88
C ILE A 475 6.81 -8.64 -19.38
N SER A 476 7.11 -7.55 -18.67
CA SER A 476 7.27 -7.57 -17.22
C SER A 476 6.05 -8.20 -16.56
N CYS A 477 6.30 -9.00 -15.53
CA CYS A 477 5.25 -9.66 -14.73
C CYS A 477 4.42 -10.73 -15.47
N ASN A 478 4.62 -10.94 -16.78
CA ASN A 478 4.11 -12.13 -17.46
C ASN A 478 5.00 -13.33 -17.14
N ILE A 479 4.38 -14.50 -17.02
CA ILE A 479 5.09 -15.77 -16.81
C ILE A 479 5.34 -16.41 -18.17
N GLY A 480 6.60 -16.69 -18.48
CA GLY A 480 7.00 -17.31 -19.72
C GLY A 480 7.02 -16.33 -20.90
N LEU A 481 6.99 -16.89 -22.10
CA LEU A 481 6.97 -16.15 -23.36
C LEU A 481 5.66 -16.39 -24.08
N PRO A 482 4.76 -15.38 -24.17
CA PRO A 482 3.55 -15.50 -24.97
C PRO A 482 3.91 -15.81 -26.45
N PRO A 483 3.15 -16.66 -27.16
CA PRO A 483 3.39 -16.93 -28.57
C PRO A 483 3.28 -15.65 -29.41
N GLY A 484 4.22 -15.42 -30.34
CA GLY A 484 4.16 -14.29 -31.28
C GLY A 484 4.72 -12.96 -30.75
N GLN A 485 5.46 -12.98 -29.65
CA GLN A 485 6.16 -11.79 -29.14
C GLN A 485 7.20 -11.24 -30.14
N PRO A 486 7.37 -9.91 -30.20
CA PRO A 486 8.51 -9.28 -30.87
C PRO A 486 9.83 -9.86 -30.34
N PHE A 487 10.88 -9.88 -31.17
CA PHE A 487 12.24 -10.30 -30.80
C PHE A 487 12.40 -11.77 -30.39
N SER A 488 11.42 -12.65 -30.66
CA SER A 488 11.56 -14.10 -30.44
C SER A 488 12.75 -14.73 -31.19
N SER A 489 13.12 -14.20 -32.36
CA SER A 489 14.33 -14.61 -33.09
C SER A 489 15.65 -14.19 -32.45
N ASN A 490 15.59 -13.23 -31.53
CA ASN A 490 16.75 -12.69 -30.81
C ASN A 490 16.92 -13.34 -29.43
N LEU A 491 15.98 -14.18 -29.00
CA LEU A 491 16.03 -14.90 -27.74
C LEU A 491 17.10 -16.01 -27.84
N ILE A 492 18.20 -15.82 -27.12
CA ILE A 492 19.36 -16.72 -27.11
C ILE A 492 19.46 -17.55 -25.83
N GLY A 493 18.65 -17.26 -24.82
CA GLY A 493 18.53 -18.08 -23.61
C GLY A 493 17.17 -17.90 -22.98
N PHE A 494 16.54 -19.00 -22.55
CA PHE A 494 15.27 -18.99 -21.85
C PHE A 494 15.17 -20.15 -20.86
N TRP A 495 15.28 -19.85 -19.57
CA TRP A 495 15.15 -20.85 -18.50
C TRP A 495 13.94 -20.54 -17.63
N PRO A 496 12.85 -21.31 -17.74
CA PRO A 496 11.74 -21.19 -16.81
C PRO A 496 12.18 -21.42 -15.35
N CYS A 497 13.16 -22.30 -15.13
CA CYS A 497 13.62 -22.79 -13.82
C CYS A 497 12.50 -23.36 -12.95
N THR A 498 11.47 -23.91 -13.59
CA THR A 498 10.30 -24.52 -12.93
C THR A 498 10.13 -25.99 -13.32
N ASP A 499 11.23 -26.70 -13.59
CA ASP A 499 11.22 -28.08 -14.08
C ASP A 499 10.64 -29.09 -13.06
N GLY A 500 10.65 -28.74 -11.77
CA GLY A 500 10.07 -29.51 -10.66
C GLY A 500 10.86 -30.75 -10.23
N GLN A 501 11.94 -31.10 -10.94
CA GLN A 501 12.73 -32.29 -10.63
C GLN A 501 14.10 -32.28 -11.33
N GLY A 502 14.98 -33.17 -10.86
CA GLY A 502 16.30 -33.37 -11.46
C GLY A 502 17.31 -32.31 -11.03
N ASN A 503 18.39 -32.19 -11.79
CA ASN A 503 19.54 -31.34 -11.51
C ASN A 503 19.84 -30.35 -12.64
N ILE A 504 18.84 -30.02 -13.46
CA ILE A 504 18.99 -29.21 -14.65
C ILE A 504 17.86 -28.18 -14.68
N PHE A 505 18.19 -26.92 -14.96
CA PHE A 505 17.22 -25.98 -15.51
C PHE A 505 17.37 -25.96 -17.03
N HIS A 506 16.31 -26.37 -17.74
CA HIS A 506 16.38 -26.52 -19.19
C HIS A 506 16.28 -25.16 -19.90
N ASP A 507 17.12 -24.97 -20.91
CA ASP A 507 17.03 -23.86 -21.83
C ASP A 507 16.00 -24.18 -22.94
N GLY A 508 14.89 -23.47 -22.93
CA GLY A 508 13.84 -23.52 -23.95
C GLY A 508 14.14 -22.70 -25.19
N SER A 509 15.28 -22.00 -25.25
CA SER A 509 15.73 -21.31 -26.46
C SER A 509 16.22 -22.28 -27.54
N THR A 510 16.55 -21.74 -28.71
CA THR A 510 17.15 -22.54 -29.79
C THR A 510 18.59 -22.99 -29.51
N LEU A 511 19.29 -22.36 -28.55
CA LEU A 511 20.68 -22.69 -28.23
C LEU A 511 20.80 -23.88 -27.27
N GLN A 512 19.80 -24.10 -26.41
CA GLN A 512 19.71 -25.24 -25.50
C GLN A 512 20.88 -25.32 -24.49
N HIS A 513 21.36 -24.17 -24.03
CA HIS A 513 22.41 -24.05 -23.03
C HIS A 513 21.85 -24.26 -21.62
N ASN A 514 21.71 -25.52 -21.19
CA ASN A 514 21.12 -25.84 -19.88
C ASN A 514 22.02 -25.41 -18.70
N PHE A 515 21.40 -24.97 -17.60
CA PHE A 515 22.12 -24.81 -16.33
C PHE A 515 22.18 -26.15 -15.59
N ASP A 516 23.38 -26.56 -15.20
CA ASP A 516 23.57 -27.63 -14.22
C ASP A 516 23.37 -27.06 -12.81
N ILE A 517 22.40 -27.60 -12.07
CA ILE A 517 22.19 -27.28 -10.66
C ILE A 517 23.25 -28.02 -9.82
N ARG A 518 23.94 -27.29 -8.95
CA ARG A 518 24.98 -27.78 -8.05
C ARG A 518 24.58 -27.57 -6.59
N GLY A 519 25.33 -28.19 -5.67
CA GLY A 519 25.09 -28.09 -4.23
C GLY A 519 24.04 -29.07 -3.71
N ASN A 520 23.62 -28.86 -2.47
CA ASN A 520 22.58 -29.66 -1.82
C ASN A 520 21.24 -28.92 -1.89
N TYR A 521 20.47 -29.20 -2.93
CA TYR A 521 19.27 -28.45 -3.27
C TYR A 521 17.98 -29.26 -3.06
N ALA A 522 16.87 -28.53 -2.95
CA ALA A 522 15.51 -29.08 -2.93
C ALA A 522 14.62 -28.27 -3.88
N TRP A 523 13.65 -28.95 -4.47
CA TRP A 523 12.58 -28.32 -5.24
C TRP A 523 11.46 -27.94 -4.27
N SER A 524 11.06 -26.67 -4.31
CA SER A 524 10.09 -26.07 -3.38
C SER A 524 8.98 -25.41 -4.17
N ASN A 525 7.74 -25.66 -3.74
CA ASN A 525 6.56 -25.06 -4.34
C ASN A 525 6.44 -23.59 -3.91
N PHE A 526 5.96 -22.74 -4.80
CA PHE A 526 5.61 -21.35 -4.53
C PHE A 526 4.26 -21.01 -5.17
N SER A 527 3.55 -20.05 -4.58
CA SER A 527 2.22 -19.60 -5.03
C SER A 527 1.95 -18.16 -4.62
N ASP A 528 2.92 -17.28 -4.81
CA ASP A 528 2.86 -15.88 -4.37
C ASP A 528 2.44 -14.96 -5.53
N LEU A 529 2.24 -13.68 -5.24
CA LEU A 529 2.02 -12.68 -6.27
C LEU A 529 3.31 -12.34 -7.02
N ILE A 530 3.17 -11.99 -8.30
CA ILE A 530 4.22 -11.39 -9.12
C ILE A 530 3.93 -9.92 -9.38
N CYS A 531 4.94 -9.07 -9.16
CA CYS A 531 4.85 -7.62 -9.21
C CYS A 531 3.70 -7.08 -8.36
N ALA A 532 3.61 -7.55 -7.11
CA ALA A 532 2.59 -7.08 -6.19
C ALA A 532 2.71 -5.55 -6.03
N PRO A 533 1.60 -4.80 -6.06
CA PRO A 533 1.66 -3.36 -5.78
C PRO A 533 2.20 -3.11 -4.37
N ALA A 534 2.94 -2.02 -4.20
CA ALA A 534 3.47 -1.64 -2.91
C ALA A 534 2.34 -1.51 -1.86
N SER A 535 2.61 -1.90 -0.62
CA SER A 535 1.63 -1.84 0.48
C SER A 535 1.01 -0.46 0.67
N SER A 536 1.75 0.62 0.43
CA SER A 536 1.22 1.99 0.49
C SER A 536 0.15 2.25 -0.58
N ASP A 537 0.32 1.69 -1.78
CA ASP A 537 -0.59 1.90 -2.90
C ASP A 537 -1.87 1.08 -2.75
N LEU A 538 -1.76 -0.11 -2.14
CA LEU A 538 -2.92 -0.94 -1.78
C LEU A 538 -3.70 -0.33 -0.63
N ALA A 539 -3.02 0.16 0.41
CA ALA A 539 -3.68 0.76 1.56
C ALA A 539 -4.53 1.99 1.16
N VAL A 540 -4.06 2.82 0.23
CA VAL A 540 -4.80 4.00 -0.27
C VAL A 540 -6.02 3.61 -1.14
N GLN A 541 -6.19 2.35 -1.52
CA GLN A 541 -7.41 1.88 -2.21
C GLN A 541 -8.49 1.38 -1.24
N MET A 542 -8.12 1.12 0.01
CA MET A 542 -9.05 0.67 1.05
C MET A 542 -9.48 1.82 1.96
N PRO A 543 -10.62 1.72 2.66
CA PRO A 543 -10.88 2.55 3.81
C PRO A 543 -9.74 2.43 4.82
N GLN A 544 -9.45 3.54 5.47
CA GLN A 544 -8.43 3.64 6.50
C GLN A 544 -9.00 4.28 7.76
N PRO A 545 -8.43 4.04 8.95
CA PRO A 545 -8.86 4.65 10.21
C PRO A 545 -9.05 6.18 10.15
N VAL A 546 -8.16 6.89 9.45
CA VAL A 546 -8.21 8.35 9.29
C VAL A 546 -9.44 8.86 8.54
N ASP A 547 -10.07 8.02 7.71
CA ASP A 547 -11.26 8.38 6.92
C ASP A 547 -12.49 8.63 7.80
N ILE A 548 -12.57 7.96 8.95
CA ILE A 548 -13.76 7.99 9.82
C ILE A 548 -14.05 9.40 10.32
N VAL A 549 -13.02 10.13 10.76
CA VAL A 549 -13.18 11.53 11.20
C VAL A 549 -13.73 12.39 10.07
N ARG A 550 -13.20 12.22 8.86
CA ARG A 550 -13.66 13.01 7.71
C ARG A 550 -15.10 12.66 7.34
N GLN A 551 -15.48 11.39 7.42
CA GLN A 551 -16.84 10.90 7.20
C GLN A 551 -17.82 11.48 8.24
N ILE A 552 -17.46 11.45 9.53
CA ILE A 552 -18.27 12.00 10.63
C ILE A 552 -18.47 13.51 10.46
N LEU A 553 -17.40 14.26 10.23
CA LEU A 553 -17.51 15.72 10.04
C LEU A 553 -18.37 16.06 8.82
N ASN A 554 -18.28 15.28 7.74
CA ASN A 554 -19.12 15.44 6.57
C ASN A 554 -20.61 15.18 6.89
N TRP A 555 -20.92 14.11 7.63
CA TRP A 555 -22.28 13.78 8.06
C TRP A 555 -22.88 14.86 8.94
N LEU A 556 -22.12 15.36 9.91
CA LEU A 556 -22.51 16.47 10.79
C LEU A 556 -22.57 17.83 10.07
N GLN A 557 -22.33 17.87 8.76
CA GLN A 557 -22.30 19.08 7.94
C GLN A 557 -21.26 20.12 8.44
N ILE A 558 -20.21 19.65 9.10
CA ILE A 558 -19.10 20.46 9.58
C ILE A 558 -18.03 20.53 8.50
N SER A 559 -17.89 21.69 7.87
CA SER A 559 -16.83 21.94 6.89
C SER A 559 -15.46 21.98 7.56
N PRO A 560 -14.51 21.10 7.20
CA PRO A 560 -13.18 21.14 7.78
C PRO A 560 -12.42 22.39 7.39
N ASP A 561 -11.71 22.93 8.37
CA ASP A 561 -10.73 23.98 8.14
C ASP A 561 -9.51 23.36 7.43
N PRO A 562 -9.02 23.91 6.31
CA PRO A 562 -7.79 23.43 5.69
C PRO A 562 -6.61 23.35 6.65
N ASP A 563 -6.57 24.22 7.66
CA ASP A 563 -5.54 24.26 8.70
C ASP A 563 -5.55 23.02 9.62
N TRP A 564 -6.65 22.26 9.67
CA TRP A 564 -6.70 20.99 10.43
C TRP A 564 -5.85 19.90 9.78
N GLY A 565 -5.52 20.03 8.49
CA GLY A 565 -4.62 19.11 7.80
C GLY A 565 -5.05 17.64 7.84
N LEU A 566 -6.36 17.34 7.84
CA LEU A 566 -6.88 15.97 7.86
C LEU A 566 -6.40 15.16 6.65
N ASP A 567 -6.03 13.90 6.87
CA ASP A 567 -5.59 12.97 5.81
C ASP A 567 -6.76 12.16 5.23
N GLY A 568 -7.80 11.93 6.02
CA GLY A 568 -8.95 11.12 5.64
C GLY A 568 -9.78 11.70 4.49
N ARG A 569 -10.40 10.80 3.72
CA ARG A 569 -11.36 11.10 2.65
C ARG A 569 -12.79 10.73 3.04
N VAL A 570 -13.74 11.19 2.24
CA VAL A 570 -15.17 10.84 2.37
C VAL A 570 -15.51 9.76 1.35
N TRP A 571 -16.10 8.67 1.82
CA TRP A 571 -16.68 7.64 0.98
C TRP A 571 -18.16 7.96 0.70
N THR A 572 -18.60 7.77 -0.53
CA THR A 572 -19.95 8.16 -0.99
C THR A 572 -20.70 6.99 -1.61
N THR A 573 -22.01 6.94 -1.37
CA THR A 573 -22.96 6.04 -2.03
C THR A 573 -24.22 6.83 -2.42
N ASN A 574 -25.12 6.20 -3.18
CA ASN A 574 -26.41 6.79 -3.49
C ASN A 574 -27.34 6.74 -2.26
N PHE A 575 -28.40 7.55 -2.28
CA PHE A 575 -29.42 7.56 -1.23
C PHE A 575 -30.69 6.83 -1.66
N VAL A 576 -31.33 6.11 -0.73
CA VAL A 576 -32.62 5.44 -0.92
C VAL A 576 -33.69 6.52 -1.12
N GLY A 577 -34.11 6.75 -2.37
CA GLY A 577 -35.22 7.66 -2.72
C GLY A 577 -34.83 8.94 -3.46
N LEU A 578 -33.57 9.09 -3.89
CA LEU A 578 -33.18 10.08 -4.89
C LEU A 578 -33.10 9.41 -6.28
N GLU A 579 -34.26 9.22 -6.94
CA GLU A 579 -34.36 9.02 -8.40
C GLU A 579 -34.76 10.31 -9.11
#